data_AF-A0A094YWL4-F1
#
_entry.id   AF-A0A094YWL4-F1
#
_cell.length_a   1.000
_cell.length_b   1.000
_cell.length_c   1.000
_cell.angle_alpha   90.00
_cell.angle_beta   90.00
_cell.angle_gamma   90.00
#
_symmetry.space_group_name_H-M   'P 1'
#
loop_
_entity.id
_entity.type
_entity.pdbx_description
1 polymer ?
#
loop_
_entity_poly.entity_id
_entity_poly.type
_entity_poly.pdbx_seq_one_letter_code
_entity_poly.pdbx_strand_id
1 'polypeptide(L)' 'MMTQFMAAVPERDLKKVVTSLSLYRDEITQAIDLLLTGF' A
#
# COMPACT_ATOMS: atom_id res chain seq x y z
N MET A 1 -4.87 -8.10 8.39
CA MET A 1 -4.73 -7.11 7.30
C MET A 1 -3.75 -6.04 7.77
N MET A 2 -2.71 -5.73 6.97
CA MET A 2 -1.72 -4.72 7.36
C MET A 2 -1.99 -3.33 6.76
N THR A 3 -2.97 -3.20 5.87
CA THR A 3 -3.37 -1.92 5.24
C THR A 3 -3.71 -0.85 6.28
N GLN A 4 -4.28 -1.25 7.42
CA GLN A 4 -4.58 -0.38 8.57
C GLN A 4 -3.35 0.29 9.22
N PHE A 5 -2.13 -0.19 8.91
CA PHE A 5 -0.86 0.37 9.39
C PHE A 5 -0.14 1.20 8.31
N MET A 6 -0.84 1.60 7.24
CA MET A 6 -0.28 2.48 6.21
C MET A 6 0.25 3.77 6.85
N ALA A 7 1.52 4.09 6.55
CA ALA A 7 2.21 5.25 7.09
C ALA A 7 3.18 5.83 6.06
N ALA A 8 3.43 7.13 6.16
CA ALA A 8 4.48 7.78 5.37
C ALA A 8 5.86 7.38 5.92
N VAL A 9 6.79 7.07 5.02
CA VAL A 9 8.17 6.71 5.35
C VAL A 9 9.13 7.58 4.54
N PRO A 10 10.20 8.14 5.14
CA PRO A 10 11.25 8.86 4.41
C PRO A 10 11.92 7.99 3.34
N GLU A 11 12.23 8.57 2.19
CA GLU A 11 12.88 7.84 1.08
C GLU A 11 14.23 7.23 1.49
N ARG A 12 14.98 7.89 2.37
CA ARG A 12 16.27 7.38 2.91
C ARG A 12 16.15 6.05 3.68
N ASP A 13 14.94 5.72 4.16
CA ASP A 13 14.69 4.47 4.89
C ASP A 13 14.27 3.34 3.93
N LEU A 14 14.01 3.65 2.66
CA LEU A 14 13.73 2.67 1.61
C LEU A 14 15.02 1.96 1.19
N LYS A 15 14.98 0.63 1.21
CA LYS A 15 16.07 -0.23 0.71
C LYS A 15 15.92 -0.47 -0.79
N LYS A 16 16.79 -1.32 -1.34
CA LYS A 16 16.73 -1.78 -2.73
C LYS A 16 15.33 -2.30 -3.08
N VAL A 17 14.85 -1.95 -4.28
CA VAL A 17 13.62 -2.51 -4.88
C VAL A 17 13.79 -4.03 -5.09
N VAL A 18 12.84 -4.81 -4.58
CA VAL A 18 12.88 -6.28 -4.65
C VAL A 18 11.93 -6.82 -5.71
N THR A 19 10.77 -6.18 -5.90
CA THR A 19 9.75 -6.62 -6.86
C THR A 19 8.78 -5.47 -7.19
N SER A 20 7.92 -5.68 -8.20
CA SER A 20 6.77 -4.83 -8.50
C SER A 20 5.48 -5.58 -8.19
N LEU A 21 4.53 -4.91 -7.52
CA LEU A 21 3.17 -5.40 -7.28
C LEU A 21 2.14 -4.76 -8.22
N SER A 22 2.58 -4.19 -9.34
CA SER A 22 1.70 -3.48 -10.28
C SER A 22 0.53 -4.31 -10.82
N LEU A 23 0.66 -5.64 -10.87
CA LEU A 23 -0.41 -6.56 -11.27
C LEU A 23 -1.58 -6.60 -10.27
N TYR A 24 -1.34 -6.25 -9.00
CA TYR A 24 -2.34 -6.27 -7.93
C TYR A 24 -2.91 -4.87 -7.64
N ARG A 25 -2.73 -3.92 -8.57
CA ARG A 25 -3.14 -2.52 -8.39
C ARG A 25 -4.60 -2.38 -7.97
N ASP A 26 -5.49 -3.14 -8.58
CA ASP A 26 -6.94 -3.03 -8.33
C ASP A 26 -7.29 -3.46 -6.91
N GLU A 27 -6.71 -4.57 -6.45
CA GLU A 27 -6.88 -5.07 -5.07
C GLU A 27 -6.29 -4.10 -4.03
N ILE A 28 -5.10 -3.54 -4.31
CA ILE A 28 -4.47 -2.54 -3.44
C ILE A 28 -5.35 -1.30 -3.32
N THR A 29 -5.92 -0.82 -4.42
CA THR A 29 -6.78 0.38 -4.43
C THR A 29 -8.07 0.12 -3.66
N GLN A 30 -8.75 -1.01 -3.92
CA GLN A 30 -9.97 -1.37 -3.19
C GLN A 30 -9.76 -1.50 -1.68
N ALA A 31 -8.63 -2.07 -1.25
CA ALA A 31 -8.32 -2.17 0.17
C ALA A 31 -8.06 -0.81 0.83
N ILE A 32 -7.49 0.16 0.08
CA ILE A 32 -7.30 1.53 0.54
C ILE A 32 -8.63 2.27 0.61
N ASP A 33 -9.48 2.14 -0.42
CA ASP A 33 -10.80 2.74 -0.45
C ASP A 33 -11.66 2.24 0.72
N LEU A 34 -11.69 0.92 0.93
CA LEU A 34 -12.40 0.31 2.07
C LEU A 34 -11.90 0.83 3.43
N LEU A 35 -10.58 1.09 3.55
CA LEU A 35 -10.01 1.62 4.79
C LEU A 35 -10.39 3.10 5.03
N LEU A 36 -10.43 3.91 3.97
CA LEU A 36 -10.60 5.37 4.09
C LEU A 36 -12.07 5.80 4.06
N THR A 37 -12.87 5.19 3.19
CA THR A 37 -14.26 5.58 2.96
C THR A 37 -15.25 4.53 3.44
N GLY A 38 -14.79 3.30 3.71
CA GLY A 38 -15.68 2.18 3.97
C GLY A 38 -16.36 1.72 2.68
N PHE A 39 -17.69 1.60 2.72
CA PHE A 39 -18.55 1.25 1.58
C PHE A 39 -19.21 2.49 0.99
#